data_AF-A0A1S9CY25-F1
#
_entry.id   AF-A0A1S9CY25-F1
#
_cell.length_a   1.000
_cell.length_b   1.000
_cell.length_c   1.000
_cell.angle_alpha   90.00
_cell.angle_beta   90.00
_cell.angle_gamma   90.00
#
_symmetry.space_group_name_H-M   'P 1'
#
loop_
_entity.id
_entity.type
_entity.pdbx_description
1 polymer ?
#
loop_
_entity_poly.entity_id
_entity_poly.type
_entity_poly.pdbx_seq_one_letter_code
_entity_poly.pdbx_strand_id
1 'polypeptide(L)'
;MSFAEHFQNGETWKRGAYMLLFAVIYAVAELVAWGVALFQFGSKLVTGDINPRLVDFGQRLSTYIYQLLVYVTFKSDDKPYPFSDWPAA
;
A
#
# COMPACT_ATOMS: atom_id res chain seq x y z
N MET A 1 4.23 -34.83 -7.05
CA MET A 1 4.74 -33.58 -7.63
C MET A 1 6.13 -33.32 -7.08
N SER A 2 7.07 -32.97 -7.95
CA SER A 2 8.50 -32.79 -7.64
C SER A 2 8.80 -31.32 -7.29
N PHE A 3 9.74 -31.07 -6.38
CA PHE A 3 10.18 -29.72 -5.99
C PHE A 3 10.64 -28.86 -7.19
N ALA A 4 11.23 -29.49 -8.21
CA ALA A 4 11.70 -28.81 -9.43
C ALA A 4 10.55 -28.21 -10.27
N GLU A 5 9.35 -28.80 -10.21
CA GLU A 5 8.18 -28.31 -10.96
C GLU A 5 7.65 -26.99 -10.38
N HIS A 6 7.73 -26.80 -9.06
CA HIS A 6 7.33 -25.55 -8.40
C HIS A 6 8.27 -24.39 -8.74
N PHE A 7 9.56 -24.65 -8.89
CA PHE A 7 10.57 -23.62 -9.17
C PHE A 7 10.47 -23.06 -10.60
N GLN A 8 9.92 -23.82 -11.55
CA GLN A 8 9.78 -23.39 -12.95
C GLN A 8 8.42 -22.74 -13.25
N ASN A 9 7.58 -22.51 -12.24
CA ASN A 9 6.27 -21.91 -12.43
C ASN A 9 6.38 -20.39 -12.73
N GLY A 10 6.13 -20.01 -13.97
CA GLY A 10 6.19 -18.62 -14.44
C GLY A 10 5.24 -17.68 -13.69
N GLU A 11 4.07 -18.15 -13.24
CA GLU A 11 3.12 -17.34 -12.47
C GLU A 11 3.66 -17.02 -11.07
N THR A 12 4.38 -17.94 -10.43
CA THR A 12 5.03 -17.71 -9.13
C THR A 12 6.10 -16.63 -9.23
N TRP A 13 6.95 -16.69 -10.25
CA TRP A 13 7.98 -15.67 -10.48
C TRP A 13 7.39 -14.31 -10.84
N LYS A 14 6.33 -14.29 -11.66
CA LYS A 14 5.60 -13.07 -11.98
C LYS A 14 5.01 -12.41 -10.74
N ARG A 15 4.37 -13.19 -9.84
CA ARG A 15 3.91 -12.69 -8.54
C ARG A 15 5.08 -12.16 -7.70
N GLY A 16 6.21 -12.86 -7.66
CA GLY A 16 7.42 -12.40 -6.98
C GLY A 16 7.91 -11.04 -7.48
N ALA A 17 7.90 -10.80 -8.79
CA ALA A 17 8.25 -9.50 -9.36
C ALA A 17 7.28 -8.38 -8.91
N TYR A 18 5.97 -8.66 -8.91
CA TYR A 18 4.98 -7.73 -8.35
C TYR A 18 5.15 -7.49 -6.86
N MET A 19 5.52 -8.52 -6.07
CA MET A 19 5.78 -8.35 -4.65
C MET A 19 6.94 -7.39 -4.39
N LEU A 20 8.02 -7.49 -5.16
CA LEU A 20 9.15 -6.56 -5.08
C LEU A 20 8.72 -5.13 -5.44
N LEU A 21 7.95 -4.97 -6.52
CA LEU A 21 7.39 -3.67 -6.91
C LEU A 21 6.52 -3.08 -5.80
N PHE A 22 5.58 -3.86 -5.26
CA PHE A 22 4.68 -3.40 -4.21
C PHE A 22 5.38 -3.17 -2.87
N ALA A 23 6.49 -3.85 -2.57
CA ALA A 23 7.30 -3.55 -1.40
C ALA A 23 7.95 -2.15 -1.50
N VAL A 24 8.45 -1.78 -2.69
CA VAL A 24 8.97 -0.42 -2.93
C VAL A 24 7.85 0.61 -2.81
N ILE A 25 6.67 0.34 -3.40
CA ILE A 25 5.54 1.25 -3.32
C ILE A 25 5.02 1.38 -1.87
N TYR A 26 5.00 0.30 -1.10
CA TYR A 26 4.66 0.29 0.32
C TYR A 26 5.56 1.24 1.11
N ALA A 27 6.89 1.17 0.90
CA ALA A 27 7.83 2.05 1.59
C ALA A 27 7.57 3.54 1.29
N VAL A 28 7.22 3.87 0.04
CA VAL A 28 6.84 5.24 -0.35
C VAL A 28 5.50 5.64 0.30
N ALA A 29 4.51 4.76 0.27
CA ALA A 29 3.19 5.00 0.87
C ALA A 29 3.29 5.23 2.39
N GLU A 30 4.14 4.46 3.08
CA GLU A 30 4.42 4.61 4.50
C GLU A 30 5.08 5.97 4.80
N LEU A 31 6.07 6.38 4.00
CA LEU A 31 6.69 7.71 4.12
C LEU A 31 5.66 8.83 3.95
N VAL A 32 4.76 8.70 2.97
CA VAL A 32 3.67 9.67 2.75
C VAL A 32 2.71 9.69 3.95
N ALA A 33 2.37 8.53 4.52
CA ALA A 33 1.50 8.43 5.69
C ALA A 33 2.09 9.18 6.90
N TRP A 34 3.40 8.99 7.15
CA TRP A 34 4.12 9.77 8.17
C TRP A 34 4.11 11.27 7.88
N GLY A 35 4.31 11.67 6.62
CA GLY A 35 4.21 13.08 6.21
C GLY A 35 2.83 13.69 6.48
N VAL A 36 1.75 12.96 6.17
CA VAL A 36 0.36 13.37 6.47
C VAL A 36 0.17 13.50 7.98
N ALA A 37 0.61 12.51 8.76
CA ALA A 37 0.46 12.52 10.21
C ALA A 37 1.19 13.72 10.86
N LEU A 38 2.44 13.97 10.46
CA LEU A 38 3.23 15.10 10.95
C LEU A 38 2.60 16.44 10.56
N PHE A 39 2.12 16.58 9.33
CA PHE A 39 1.42 17.79 8.89
C PHE A 39 0.14 18.03 9.69
N GLN A 40 -0.71 17.01 9.85
CA GLN A 40 -1.97 17.12 10.59
C GLN A 40 -1.71 17.48 12.06
N PHE A 41 -0.69 16.86 12.68
CA PHE A 41 -0.26 17.19 14.03
C PHE A 41 0.23 18.63 14.14
N GLY A 42 1.10 19.07 13.22
CA GLY A 42 1.56 20.46 13.16
C GLY A 42 0.42 21.47 12.98
N SER A 43 -0.52 21.19 12.08
CA SER A 43 -1.73 22.01 11.88
C SER A 43 -2.53 22.11 13.17
N LYS A 44 -2.75 20.99 13.86
CA LYS A 44 -3.50 20.97 15.12
C LYS A 44 -2.84 21.81 16.20
N LEU A 45 -1.50 21.79 16.28
CA LEU A 45 -0.75 22.59 17.25
C LEU A 45 -0.81 24.09 16.95
N VAL A 46 -0.71 24.48 15.68
CA VAL A 46 -0.62 25.90 15.28
C VAL A 46 -2.00 26.55 15.18
N THR A 47 -2.97 25.85 14.60
CA THR A 47 -4.29 26.41 14.26
C THR A 47 -5.40 25.95 15.20
N GLY A 48 -5.19 24.87 15.96
CA GLY A 48 -6.25 24.21 16.72
C GLY A 48 -7.10 23.25 15.88
N ASP A 49 -6.89 23.18 14.56
CA ASP A 49 -7.70 22.38 13.63
C ASP A 49 -6.86 21.42 12.78
N ILE A 50 -7.52 20.37 12.26
CA ILE A 50 -6.95 19.43 11.28
C ILE A 50 -7.55 19.69 9.90
N ASN A 51 -6.84 19.30 8.84
CA ASN A 51 -7.35 19.45 7.48
C ASN A 51 -8.26 18.25 7.13
N PRO A 52 -9.56 18.45 6.87
CA PRO A 52 -10.50 17.35 6.58
C PRO A 52 -10.15 16.60 5.29
N ARG A 53 -9.61 17.29 4.27
CA ARG A 53 -9.18 16.64 3.02
C ARG A 53 -8.02 15.67 3.26
N LEU A 54 -7.13 15.99 4.20
CA LEU A 54 -6.03 15.10 4.57
C LEU A 54 -6.48 13.94 5.45
N VAL A 55 -7.59 14.09 6.20
CA VAL A 55 -8.22 12.96 6.89
C VAL A 55 -8.74 11.96 5.86
N ASP A 56 -9.52 12.42 4.87
CA ASP A 56 -10.06 11.55 3.82
C ASP A 56 -8.95 10.90 2.98
N PHE A 57 -7.91 11.66 2.64
CA PHE A 57 -6.73 11.12 1.97
C PHE A 57 -6.02 10.07 2.84
N GLY A 58 -5.83 10.34 4.13
CA GLY A 58 -5.21 9.42 5.08
C GLY A 58 -5.95 8.09 5.21
N GLN A 59 -7.29 8.13 5.18
CA GLN A 59 -8.12 6.91 5.17
C GLN A 59 -7.85 6.09 3.92
N ARG A 60 -7.89 6.71 2.74
CA ARG A 60 -7.66 6.02 1.45
C ARG A 60 -6.24 5.47 1.34
N LEU A 61 -5.25 6.22 1.81
CA LEU A 61 -3.86 5.79 1.88
C LEU A 61 -3.68 4.60 2.83
N SER A 62 -4.36 4.58 3.98
CA SER A 62 -4.31 3.46 4.92
C SER A 62 -4.95 2.20 4.32
N THR A 63 -6.08 2.33 3.63
CA THR A 63 -6.68 1.22 2.87
C THR A 63 -5.73 0.71 1.78
N TYR A 64 -5.04 1.61 1.08
CA TYR A 64 -4.05 1.24 0.07
C TYR A 64 -2.88 0.45 0.66
N ILE A 65 -2.33 0.91 1.79
CA ILE A 65 -1.28 0.19 2.53
C ILE A 65 -1.75 -1.22 2.92
N TYR A 66 -2.97 -1.35 3.44
CA TYR A 66 -3.57 -2.65 3.73
C TYR A 66 -3.64 -3.56 2.49
N GLN A 67 -4.09 -3.03 1.35
CA GLN A 67 -4.16 -3.76 0.08
C GLN A 67 -2.78 -4.27 -0.38
N LEU A 68 -1.74 -3.44 -0.26
CA LEU A 68 -0.36 -3.84 -0.54
C LEU A 68 0.06 -5.00 0.37
N LEU A 69 -0.21 -4.89 1.67
CA LEU A 69 0.15 -5.92 2.65
C LEU A 69 -0.54 -7.25 2.39
N VAL A 70 -1.85 -7.25 2.10
CA VAL A 70 -2.58 -8.50 1.82
C VAL A 70 -2.16 -9.14 0.50
N TYR A 71 -1.68 -8.35 -0.48
CA TYR A 71 -1.05 -8.89 -1.68
C TYR A 71 0.29 -9.55 -1.35
N VAL A 72 1.24 -8.84 -0.72
CA VAL A 72 2.58 -9.40 -0.48
C VAL A 72 2.58 -10.56 0.52
N THR A 73 1.56 -10.68 1.36
CA THR A 73 1.38 -11.78 2.32
C THR A 73 0.49 -12.92 1.82
N PHE A 74 0.22 -12.97 0.51
CA PHE A 74 -0.56 -14.05 -0.13
C PHE A 74 -2.01 -14.19 0.34
N LYS A 75 -2.57 -13.18 1.03
CA LYS A 75 -3.99 -13.15 1.40
C LYS A 75 -4.88 -12.78 0.21
N SER A 76 -4.36 -12.07 -0.79
CA SER A 76 -5.06 -11.72 -2.02
C SER A 76 -4.19 -11.86 -3.28
N ASP A 77 -4.83 -12.16 -4.41
CA ASP A 77 -4.27 -12.13 -5.75
C ASP A 77 -4.59 -10.83 -6.52
N ASP A 78 -5.45 -9.99 -5.96
CA ASP A 78 -5.82 -8.69 -6.53
C ASP A 78 -4.64 -7.72 -6.46
N LYS A 79 -4.22 -7.21 -7.62
CA LYS A 79 -3.12 -6.24 -7.71
C LYS A 79 -3.66 -4.85 -7.35
N PRO A 80 -3.10 -4.18 -6.32
CA PRO A 80 -3.52 -2.83 -5.96
C PRO A 80 -3.18 -1.79 -7.05
N TYR A 81 -3.59 -0.54 -6.84
CA TYR A 81 -3.14 0.61 -7.64
C TYR A 81 -1.62 0.57 -7.84
N PRO A 82 -1.09 0.83 -9.05
CA PRO A 82 -1.77 1.40 -10.23
C PRO A 82 -2.45 0.38 -11.16
N PHE A 83 -2.57 -0.89 -10.76
CA PHE A 83 -3.21 -1.93 -11.59
C PHE A 83 -4.70 -2.12 -11.31
N SER A 84 -5.20 -1.48 -10.25
CA SER A 84 -6.60 -1.33 -9.91
C SER A 84 -6.90 0.14 -9.61
N ASP A 85 -8.17 0.46 -9.41
CA ASP A 85 -8.58 1.77 -8.93
C ASP A 85 -7.95 2.10 -7.56
N TRP A 86 -7.69 3.38 -7.35
CA TRP A 86 -7.29 3.89 -6.05
C TRP A 86 -8.45 3.74 -5.05
N PRO A 87 -8.21 3.36 -3.78
CA PRO A 87 -9.28 3.12 -2.82
C PRO A 87 -10.27 4.28 -2.72
N ALA A 88 -11.56 3.95 -2.70
CA ALA A 88 -12.60 4.87 -2.24
C ALA A 88 -12.45 5.10 -0.72
N ALA A 89 -12.92 6.25 -0.25
CA ALA A 89 -13.01 6.55 1.18
C ALA A 89 -14.13 5.73 1.83
#